data_AF-A0A3N5R1C9-F1
#
_entry.id   AF-A0A3N5R1C9-F1
#
_cell.length_a   1.000
_cell.length_b   1.000
_cell.length_c   1.000
_cell.angle_alpha   90.00
_cell.angle_beta   90.00
_cell.angle_gamma   90.00
#
_symmetry.space_group_name_H-M   'P 1'
#
loop_
_entity.id
_entity.type
_entity.pdbx_description
1 polymer ?
#
loop_
_entity_poly.entity_id
_entity_poly.type
_entity_poly.pdbx_seq_one_letter_code
_entity_poly.pdbx_strand_id
1 'polypeptide(L)'
;MSHSIYRRPMLACLAWLIVLFVGSLAEVSAQTVARCGKGWLELVDGYPVLHLKGTPYEMGYQQGALLKDRVRSNMHNLLEVKGSQKLKLGLVSVKPRAVIEAITTIQKPFVPAKYYEEMEGLAAGSGLKP
;
A
#
# COMPACT_ATOMS: atom_id res chain seq x y z
N MET A 1 48.19 49.99 0.29
CA MET A 1 46.82 50.00 0.86
C MET A 1 45.98 49.04 0.03
N SER A 2 45.74 47.84 0.56
CA SER A 2 45.38 46.62 -0.18
C SER A 2 43.95 46.20 0.15
N HIS A 3 42.99 46.30 -0.80
CA HIS A 3 41.62 45.78 -0.60
C HIS A 3 40.92 45.21 -1.86
N SER A 4 41.57 45.15 -3.04
CA SER A 4 40.86 44.78 -4.28
C SER A 4 40.90 43.28 -4.66
N ILE A 5 41.73 42.46 -4.02
CA ILE A 5 41.99 41.07 -4.48
C ILE A 5 40.98 40.05 -3.94
N TYR A 6 40.30 40.34 -2.82
CA TYR A 6 39.39 39.38 -2.16
C TYR A 6 37.93 39.38 -2.66
N ARG A 7 37.48 40.36 -3.47
CA ARG A 7 36.05 40.43 -3.90
C ARG A 7 35.68 39.43 -5.00
N ARG A 8 36.64 39.00 -5.85
CA ARG A 8 36.40 38.11 -6.99
C ARG A 8 36.27 36.62 -6.66
N PRO A 9 37.07 36.01 -5.77
CA PRO A 9 36.91 34.59 -5.42
C PRO A 9 35.65 34.33 -4.55
N MET A 10 35.23 35.33 -3.76
CA MET A 10 34.06 35.21 -2.88
C MET A 10 32.74 35.08 -3.67
N LEU A 11 32.60 35.80 -4.78
CA LEU A 11 31.43 35.69 -5.67
C LEU A 11 31.37 34.35 -6.41
N ALA A 12 32.53 33.80 -6.80
CA ALA A 12 32.60 32.49 -7.44
C ALA A 12 32.27 31.34 -6.46
N CYS A 13 32.76 31.41 -5.22
CA CYS A 13 32.39 30.47 -4.16
C CYS A 13 30.90 30.54 -3.82
N LEU A 14 30.31 31.74 -3.79
CA LEU A 14 28.87 31.92 -3.54
C LEU A 14 28.03 31.32 -4.68
N ALA A 15 28.43 31.53 -5.94
CA ALA A 15 27.76 30.94 -7.10
C ALA A 15 27.84 29.41 -7.09
N TRP A 16 28.99 28.83 -6.71
CA TRP A 16 29.15 27.38 -6.55
C TRP A 16 28.30 26.81 -5.41
N LEU A 17 28.22 27.52 -4.28
CA LEU A 17 27.35 27.14 -3.16
C LEU A 17 25.87 27.18 -3.56
N ILE A 18 25.44 28.16 -4.37
CA ILE A 18 24.06 28.23 -4.88
C ILE A 18 23.77 27.08 -5.85
N VAL A 19 24.69 26.73 -6.76
CA VAL A 19 24.51 25.59 -7.69
C VAL A 19 24.43 24.26 -6.94
N LEU A 20 25.26 24.08 -5.89
CA LEU A 20 25.21 22.89 -5.03
C LEU A 20 23.94 22.83 -4.18
N PHE A 21 23.38 23.98 -3.79
CA PHE A 21 22.13 24.04 -3.02
C PHE A 21 20.90 23.75 -3.90
N VAL A 22 20.90 24.19 -5.15
CA VAL A 22 19.80 23.95 -6.11
C VAL A 22 19.72 22.48 -6.55
N GLY A 23 20.86 21.78 -6.64
CA GLY A 23 20.90 20.36 -7.04
C GLY A 23 20.38 19.35 -6.00
N SER A 24 20.06 19.80 -4.77
CA SER A 24 19.61 18.94 -3.66
C SER A 24 18.10 19.02 -3.38
N LEU A 25 17.30 19.54 -4.32
CA LEU A 25 15.85 19.35 -4.28
C LEU A 25 15.56 17.96 -4.87
N ALA A 26 15.52 16.94 -4.00
CA ALA A 26 14.93 15.66 -4.37
C ALA A 26 13.46 15.93 -4.73
N GLU A 27 13.14 15.91 -6.02
CA GLU A 27 11.76 16.00 -6.47
C GLU A 27 11.02 14.76 -5.99
N VAL A 28 9.98 14.96 -5.17
CA VAL A 28 9.04 13.88 -4.83
C VAL A 28 8.43 13.40 -6.13
N SER A 29 8.77 12.19 -6.53
CA SER A 29 8.31 11.60 -7.78
C SER A 29 7.00 10.87 -7.53
N ALA A 30 5.93 11.33 -8.16
CA ALA A 30 4.63 10.67 -8.12
C ALA A 30 4.28 10.16 -9.53
N GLN A 31 4.19 8.84 -9.69
CA GLN A 31 3.88 8.21 -10.97
C GLN A 31 2.67 7.27 -10.83
N THR A 32 1.59 7.55 -11.56
CA THR A 32 0.50 6.56 -11.71
C THR A 32 1.00 5.36 -12.52
N VAL A 33 0.91 4.16 -11.94
CA VAL A 33 1.37 2.91 -12.55
C VAL A 33 0.23 2.00 -13.03
N ALA A 34 -0.98 2.16 -12.50
CA ALA A 34 -2.15 1.41 -12.95
C ALA A 34 -3.46 2.15 -12.63
N ARG A 35 -4.54 1.85 -13.37
CA ARG A 35 -5.89 2.38 -13.15
C ARG A 35 -6.94 1.27 -13.23
N CYS A 36 -8.00 1.39 -12.43
CA CYS A 36 -9.17 0.53 -12.48
C CYS A 36 -10.39 1.38 -12.11
N GLY A 37 -11.34 1.57 -13.04
CA GLY A 37 -12.48 2.44 -12.81
C GLY A 37 -12.07 3.84 -12.36
N LYS A 38 -12.55 4.27 -11.19
CA LYS A 38 -12.23 5.57 -10.58
C LYS A 38 -10.96 5.54 -9.71
N GLY A 39 -10.39 4.36 -9.45
CA GLY A 39 -9.21 4.16 -8.62
C GLY A 39 -7.92 4.07 -9.43
N TRP A 40 -6.80 4.32 -8.78
CA TRP A 40 -5.47 4.19 -9.37
C TRP A 40 -4.42 3.81 -8.34
N LEU A 41 -3.35 3.21 -8.82
CA LEU A 41 -2.14 2.94 -8.05
C LEU A 41 -1.06 3.90 -8.52
N GLU A 42 -0.46 4.62 -7.60
CA GLU A 42 0.70 5.47 -7.85
C GLU A 42 1.91 5.01 -7.02
N LEU A 43 3.10 5.31 -7.53
CA LEU A 43 4.34 5.22 -6.79
C LEU A 43 4.74 6.63 -6.37
N VAL A 44 4.82 6.87 -5.06
CA VAL A 44 5.37 8.08 -4.47
C VAL A 44 6.71 7.71 -3.86
N ASP A 45 7.81 8.16 -4.48
CA ASP A 45 9.19 7.80 -4.10
C ASP A 45 9.39 6.28 -3.95
N GLY A 46 8.81 5.52 -4.90
CA GLY A 46 8.86 4.06 -4.94
C GLY A 46 7.86 3.34 -4.01
N TYR A 47 7.15 4.06 -3.14
CA TYR A 47 6.12 3.50 -2.28
C TYR A 47 4.76 3.46 -2.98
N PRO A 48 4.06 2.31 -2.98
CA PRO A 48 2.75 2.21 -3.58
C PRO A 48 1.69 2.93 -2.74
N VAL A 49 1.00 3.89 -3.34
CA VAL A 49 -0.18 4.56 -2.77
C VAL A 49 -1.39 4.21 -3.62
N LEU A 50 -2.40 3.63 -2.98
CA LEU A 50 -3.62 3.19 -3.64
C LEU A 50 -4.73 4.19 -3.37
N HIS A 51 -5.34 4.69 -4.44
CA HIS A 51 -6.48 5.60 -4.39
C HIS A 51 -7.74 4.87 -4.83
N LEU A 52 -8.76 4.88 -3.97
CA LEU A 52 -10.03 4.19 -4.19
C LEU A 52 -11.19 5.17 -4.12
N LYS A 53 -12.20 4.96 -4.97
CA LYS A 53 -13.39 5.81 -4.98
C LYS A 53 -14.62 5.07 -5.46
N GLY A 54 -15.73 5.21 -4.74
CA GLY A 54 -17.01 4.64 -5.14
C GLY A 54 -17.81 4.11 -3.95
N THR A 55 -18.73 3.21 -4.25
CA THR A 55 -19.38 2.36 -3.24
C THR A 55 -18.34 1.44 -2.57
N PRO A 56 -18.62 0.84 -1.41
CA PRO A 56 -17.70 -0.09 -0.77
C PRO A 56 -17.29 -1.24 -1.68
N TYR A 57 -18.25 -1.85 -2.39
CA TYR A 57 -17.96 -2.87 -3.40
C TYR A 57 -17.04 -2.36 -4.52
N GLU A 58 -17.32 -1.18 -5.08
CA GLU A 58 -16.47 -0.58 -6.12
C GLU A 58 -15.04 -0.34 -5.63
N MET A 59 -14.87 0.16 -4.39
CA MET A 59 -13.55 0.36 -3.78
C MET A 59 -12.81 -0.97 -3.61
N GLY A 60 -13.49 -2.00 -3.11
CA GLY A 60 -12.96 -3.35 -3.00
C GLY A 60 -12.50 -3.90 -4.35
N TYR A 61 -13.34 -3.81 -5.38
CA TYR A 61 -13.01 -4.30 -6.71
C TYR A 61 -11.78 -3.60 -7.29
N GLN A 62 -11.71 -2.28 -7.16
CA GLN A 62 -10.57 -1.47 -7.59
C GLN A 62 -9.29 -1.91 -6.86
N GLN A 63 -9.33 -2.09 -5.54
CA GLN A 63 -8.20 -2.58 -4.75
C GLN A 63 -7.75 -3.98 -5.19
N GLY A 64 -8.69 -4.90 -5.35
CA GLY A 64 -8.42 -6.28 -5.75
C GLY A 64 -7.81 -6.36 -7.14
N ALA A 65 -8.26 -5.52 -8.07
CA ALA A 65 -7.73 -5.46 -9.42
C ALA A 65 -6.33 -4.83 -9.47
N LEU A 66 -6.13 -3.70 -8.78
CA LEU A 66 -4.87 -2.94 -8.80
C LEU A 66 -3.74 -3.62 -8.01
N LEU A 67 -4.08 -4.42 -6.99
CA LEU A 67 -3.13 -5.14 -6.16
C LEU A 67 -3.22 -6.67 -6.33
N LYS A 68 -3.78 -7.15 -7.44
CA LYS A 68 -4.12 -8.57 -7.67
C LYS A 68 -3.03 -9.55 -7.25
N ASP A 69 -1.80 -9.35 -7.72
CA ASP A 69 -0.70 -10.28 -7.43
C ASP A 69 -0.26 -10.22 -5.96
N ARG A 70 -0.27 -9.03 -5.36
CA ARG A 70 0.05 -8.84 -3.94
C ARG A 70 -1.01 -9.47 -3.04
N VAL A 71 -2.29 -9.31 -3.37
CA VAL A 71 -3.41 -9.95 -2.65
C VAL A 71 -3.29 -11.47 -2.74
N ARG A 72 -3.09 -12.03 -3.94
CA ARG A 72 -2.92 -13.47 -4.14
C ARG A 72 -1.72 -14.03 -3.37
N SER A 73 -0.58 -13.37 -3.47
CA SER A 73 0.64 -13.74 -2.74
C SER A 73 0.41 -13.72 -1.22
N ASN A 74 -0.22 -12.66 -0.70
CA ASN A 74 -0.53 -12.56 0.72
C ASN A 74 -1.49 -13.68 1.18
N MET A 75 -2.54 -13.97 0.41
CA MET A 75 -3.50 -15.02 0.73
C MET A 75 -2.88 -16.42 0.69
N HIS A 76 -2.03 -16.71 -0.31
CA HIS A 76 -1.25 -17.94 -0.36
C HIS A 76 -0.34 -18.07 0.88
N ASN A 77 0.40 -17.02 1.23
CA ASN A 77 1.27 -17.02 2.41
C ASN A 77 0.49 -17.23 3.72
N LEU A 78 -0.67 -16.60 3.88
CA LEU A 78 -1.48 -16.71 5.09
C LEU A 78 -2.17 -18.08 5.20
N LEU A 79 -2.76 -18.58 4.11
CA LEU A 79 -3.62 -19.77 4.16
C LEU A 79 -2.88 -21.08 3.92
N GLU A 80 -1.82 -21.08 3.10
CA GLU A 80 -1.11 -22.30 2.71
C GLU A 80 0.20 -22.44 3.48
N VAL A 81 1.01 -21.37 3.53
CA VAL A 81 2.30 -21.40 4.23
C VAL A 81 2.12 -21.34 5.74
N LYS A 82 1.41 -20.33 6.25
CA LYS A 82 1.17 -20.18 7.70
C LYS A 82 -0.05 -20.98 8.17
N GLY A 83 -1.06 -21.11 7.33
CA GLY A 83 -2.33 -21.77 7.66
C GLY A 83 -2.28 -23.30 7.76
N SER A 84 -1.19 -23.92 7.27
CA SER A 84 -0.94 -25.36 7.41
C SER A 84 -0.44 -25.75 8.80
N GLN A 85 0.01 -24.79 9.60
CA GLN A 85 0.40 -25.01 10.99
C GLN A 85 -0.85 -25.04 11.86
N LYS A 86 -1.09 -26.15 12.56
CA LYS A 86 -2.21 -26.24 13.48
C LYS A 86 -1.99 -25.29 14.65
N LEU A 87 -3.01 -24.52 15.00
CA LEU A 87 -2.98 -23.67 16.20
C LEU A 87 -3.32 -24.53 17.41
N LYS A 88 -2.55 -24.38 18.50
CA LYS A 88 -2.92 -24.94 19.79
C LYS A 88 -3.78 -23.92 20.54
N LEU A 89 -5.05 -24.25 20.74
CA LEU A 89 -5.95 -23.51 21.62
C LEU A 89 -6.17 -24.35 22.88
N GLY A 90 -5.37 -24.10 23.91
CA GLY A 90 -5.33 -24.95 25.11
C GLY A 90 -4.94 -26.40 24.75
N LEU A 91 -5.80 -27.37 25.09
CA LEU A 91 -5.58 -28.79 24.83
C LEU A 91 -5.99 -29.24 23.42
N VAL A 92 -6.63 -28.38 22.62
CA VAL A 92 -7.18 -28.73 21.31
C VAL A 92 -6.34 -28.13 20.19
N SER A 93 -6.10 -28.91 19.15
CA SER A 93 -5.41 -28.47 17.94
C SER A 93 -6.43 -28.16 16.85
N VAL A 94 -6.55 -26.89 16.49
CA VAL A 94 -7.55 -26.38 15.54
C VAL A 94 -6.91 -25.89 14.26
N LYS A 95 -7.63 -26.02 13.15
CA LYS A 95 -7.20 -25.47 11.85
C LYS A 95 -7.41 -23.95 11.87
N PRO A 96 -6.44 -23.13 11.43
CA PRO A 96 -6.56 -21.67 11.38
C PRO A 96 -7.82 -21.17 10.68
N ARG A 97 -8.22 -21.80 9.57
CA ARG A 97 -9.44 -21.44 8.84
C ARG A 97 -10.71 -21.54 9.69
N ALA A 98 -10.84 -22.58 10.51
CA ALA A 98 -12.02 -22.76 11.37
C ALA A 98 -12.08 -21.69 12.48
N VAL A 99 -10.92 -21.27 12.98
CA VAL A 99 -10.84 -20.17 13.97
C VAL A 99 -11.24 -18.85 13.34
N ILE A 100 -10.76 -18.55 12.12
CA ILE A 100 -11.12 -17.32 11.40
C ILE A 100 -12.62 -17.29 11.13
N GLU A 101 -13.20 -18.38 10.64
CA GLU A 101 -14.64 -18.47 10.36
C GLU A 101 -15.50 -18.25 11.62
N ALA A 102 -15.10 -18.82 12.75
CA ALA A 102 -15.77 -18.60 14.03
C ALA A 102 -15.69 -17.13 14.47
N ILE A 103 -14.51 -16.50 14.38
CA ILE A 103 -14.33 -15.08 14.71
C ILE A 103 -15.19 -14.21 13.80
N THR A 104 -15.16 -14.43 12.48
CA THR A 104 -15.96 -13.66 11.53
C THR A 104 -17.45 -13.80 11.81
N THR A 105 -17.92 -14.99 12.17
CA THR A 105 -19.33 -15.23 12.52
C THR A 105 -19.74 -14.48 13.78
N ILE A 106 -18.91 -14.52 14.83
CA ILE A 106 -19.16 -13.81 16.10
C ILE A 106 -19.15 -12.29 15.90
N GLN A 107 -18.25 -11.78 15.05
CA GLN A 107 -18.10 -10.35 14.81
C GLN A 107 -19.13 -9.78 13.84
N LYS A 108 -19.75 -10.60 12.99
CA LYS A 108 -20.69 -10.17 11.95
C LYS A 108 -21.76 -9.17 12.40
N PRO A 109 -22.43 -9.34 13.56
CA PRO A 109 -23.43 -8.37 14.02
C PRO A 109 -22.86 -7.00 14.41
N PHE A 110 -21.56 -6.92 14.67
CA PHE A 110 -20.86 -5.72 15.16
C PHE A 110 -20.05 -5.02 14.08
N VAL A 111 -19.92 -5.62 12.90
CA VAL A 111 -19.17 -5.08 11.77
C VAL A 111 -20.15 -4.50 10.75
N PRO A 112 -20.07 -3.19 10.42
CA PRO A 112 -20.92 -2.57 9.41
C PRO A 112 -20.88 -3.29 8.05
N ALA A 113 -22.04 -3.45 7.41
CA ALA A 113 -22.20 -4.18 6.15
C ALA A 113 -21.24 -3.71 5.04
N LYS A 114 -20.95 -2.41 4.99
CA LYS A 114 -20.00 -1.82 4.02
C LYS A 114 -18.63 -2.52 3.97
N TYR A 115 -18.13 -3.04 5.10
CA TYR A 115 -16.84 -3.72 5.10
C TYR A 115 -16.91 -5.10 4.44
N TYR A 116 -18.05 -5.79 4.55
CA TYR A 116 -18.28 -7.04 3.84
C TYR A 116 -18.44 -6.80 2.35
N GLU A 117 -19.19 -5.77 1.95
CA GLU A 117 -19.30 -5.35 0.55
C GLU A 117 -17.93 -5.03 -0.07
N GLU A 118 -17.07 -4.34 0.67
CA GLU A 118 -15.70 -4.05 0.22
C GLU A 118 -14.84 -5.32 0.13
N MET A 119 -14.95 -6.25 1.07
CA MET A 119 -14.25 -7.55 0.98
C MET A 119 -14.75 -8.41 -0.19
N GLU A 120 -16.05 -8.40 -0.49
CA GLU A 120 -16.63 -9.07 -1.66
C GLU A 120 -16.07 -8.47 -2.96
N GLY A 121 -16.00 -7.14 -3.05
CA GLY A 121 -15.35 -6.44 -4.14
C GLY A 121 -13.88 -6.84 -4.27
N LEU A 122 -13.13 -6.85 -3.16
CA LEU A 122 -11.71 -7.21 -3.11
C LEU A 122 -11.47 -8.63 -3.64
N ALA A 123 -12.28 -9.60 -3.22
CA ALA A 123 -12.23 -10.96 -3.70
C ALA A 123 -12.49 -11.02 -5.22
N ALA A 124 -13.55 -10.36 -5.69
CA ALA A 124 -13.90 -10.30 -7.11
C ALA A 124 -12.78 -9.68 -7.96
N GLY A 125 -12.23 -8.52 -7.55
CA GLY A 125 -11.17 -7.82 -8.26
C GLY A 125 -9.85 -8.60 -8.32
N SER A 126 -9.52 -9.32 -7.25
CA SER A 126 -8.33 -10.18 -7.18
C SER A 126 -8.53 -11.56 -7.81
N GLY A 127 -9.76 -11.92 -8.18
CA GLY A 127 -10.13 -13.23 -8.70
C GLY A 127 -9.98 -14.35 -7.67
N LEU A 128 -10.19 -14.02 -6.39
CA LEU A 128 -10.29 -14.97 -5.29
C LEU A 128 -11.77 -15.23 -4.98
N LYS A 129 -12.05 -16.35 -4.30
CA LYS A 129 -13.38 -16.60 -3.77
C LYS A 129 -13.57 -15.79 -2.48
N PRO A 130 -14.72 -15.12 -2.28
CA PRO A 130 -15.03 -14.44 -1.03
C PRO A 130 -15.15 -15.42 0.14
#